data_AF-A0A3S1AZC3-F1
#
_entry.id   AF-A0A3S1AZC3-F1
#
_cell.length_a   1.000
_cell.length_b   1.000
_cell.length_c   1.000
_cell.angle_alpha   90.00
_cell.angle_beta   90.00
_cell.angle_gamma   90.00
#
_symmetry.space_group_name_H-M   'P 1'
#
loop_
_entity.id
_entity.type
_entity.pdbx_description
1 polymer ?
#
loop_
_entity_poly.entity_id
_entity_poly.type
_entity_poly.pdbx_seq_one_letter_code
_entity_poly.pdbx_strand_id
1 'polypeptide(L)'
;MAGLIALFLVCSIACVNVGKAQRESTSDDIAADIEMAIVAEQIALNAITSLIEKNKEEIASLRQEIALNPPHSKEIHSETDVVKCVKSNDFDEADAEGNRLRRVKVSFKKDYAAAPNVLASIQRLDIPKEADHKFEIRVENVTTKDFTLICIARGNETVIDQAVVSYLSVPKK
;
A
#
# COMPACT_ATOMS: atom_id res chain seq x y z
N MET A 1 12.97 8.46 5.93
CA MET A 1 13.03 9.68 5.07
C MET A 1 13.55 10.94 5.79
N ALA A 2 13.71 10.96 7.12
CA ALA A 2 14.29 12.11 7.85
C ALA A 2 15.84 12.18 7.83
N GLY A 3 16.54 11.09 7.53
CA GLY A 3 18.01 11.04 7.57
C GLY A 3 18.74 11.65 6.37
N LEU A 4 18.03 12.00 5.28
CA LEU A 4 18.66 12.52 4.06
C LEU A 4 18.82 14.05 4.04
N ILE A 5 18.18 14.76 4.98
CA ILE A 5 18.16 16.23 5.01
C ILE A 5 19.30 16.80 5.86
N ALA A 6 19.78 16.07 6.88
CA ALA A 6 20.89 16.52 7.72
C ALA A 6 22.27 16.45 7.03
N LEU A 7 22.44 15.55 6.05
CA LEU A 7 23.71 15.33 5.38
C LEU A 7 24.03 16.37 4.30
N PHE A 8 23.01 17.08 3.78
CA PHE A 8 23.19 18.09 2.74
C PHE A 8 23.46 19.51 3.28
N LEU A 9 23.10 19.81 4.54
CA LEU A 9 23.25 21.17 5.07
C LEU A 9 24.65 21.49 5.63
N VAL A 10 25.35 20.51 6.18
CA VAL A 10 26.68 20.75 6.79
C VAL A 10 27.79 20.75 5.75
N CYS A 11 27.63 19.99 4.66
CA CYS A 11 28.71 19.83 3.67
C CYS A 11 28.83 21.00 2.68
N SER A 12 27.79 21.81 2.45
CA SER A 12 27.80 22.85 1.41
C SER A 12 28.27 24.22 1.90
N ILE A 13 28.26 24.50 3.20
CA ILE A 13 28.70 25.81 3.75
C ILE A 13 30.23 25.88 3.85
N ALA A 14 30.90 24.73 4.05
CA ALA A 14 32.36 24.66 4.14
C ALA A 14 33.09 24.69 2.79
N CYS A 15 32.39 24.55 1.65
CA CYS A 15 33.08 24.24 0.41
C CYS A 15 33.72 25.39 -0.38
N VAL A 16 33.34 26.68 -0.29
CA VAL A 16 33.72 27.57 -1.43
C VAL A 16 34.20 28.99 -1.13
N ASN A 17 33.79 29.68 -0.07
CA ASN A 17 33.77 31.15 -0.16
C ASN A 17 34.96 31.98 0.34
N VAL A 18 36.12 31.42 0.69
CA VAL A 18 37.29 32.28 0.94
C VAL A 18 38.57 31.70 0.34
N GLY A 19 38.48 31.41 -0.96
CA GLY A 19 39.67 31.32 -1.80
C GLY A 19 40.43 32.65 -1.80
N LYS A 20 41.70 32.57 -1.36
CA LYS A 20 42.88 33.22 -1.98
C LYS A 20 43.27 34.68 -1.70
N ALA A 21 42.61 35.47 -0.84
CA ALA A 21 43.03 36.88 -0.65
C ALA A 21 43.85 37.19 0.61
N GLN A 22 44.05 36.25 1.54
CA GLN A 22 44.45 36.59 2.92
C GLN A 22 45.37 35.51 3.50
N ARG A 23 46.64 35.44 3.06
CA ARG A 23 47.51 34.26 3.30
C ARG A 23 48.71 34.45 4.24
N GLU A 24 48.93 35.63 4.82
CA GLU A 24 50.12 35.85 5.68
C GLU A 24 49.84 36.51 7.04
N SER A 25 48.63 37.00 7.30
CA SER A 25 48.20 37.53 8.63
C SER A 25 47.20 36.63 9.35
N THR A 26 46.91 35.46 8.79
CA THR A 26 45.70 34.66 9.07
C THR A 26 45.99 33.28 9.62
N SER A 27 47.25 32.89 9.81
CA SER A 27 47.59 31.53 10.27
C SER A 27 47.03 31.22 11.67
N ASP A 28 47.13 32.18 12.59
CA ASP A 28 46.66 32.00 13.97
C ASP A 28 45.12 32.08 14.05
N ASP A 29 44.50 32.98 13.27
CA ASP A 29 43.05 33.11 13.18
C ASP A 29 42.40 31.86 12.53
N ILE A 30 43.03 31.30 11.49
CA ILE A 30 42.57 30.06 10.84
C ILE A 30 42.66 28.87 11.81
N ALA A 31 43.69 28.82 12.64
CA ALA A 31 43.83 27.75 13.63
C ALA A 31 42.68 27.79 14.67
N ALA A 32 42.34 28.98 15.18
CA ALA A 32 41.23 29.16 16.10
C ALA A 32 39.86 28.80 15.48
N ASP A 33 39.63 29.17 14.21
CA ASP A 33 38.41 28.81 13.48
C ASP A 33 38.27 27.29 13.27
N ILE A 34 39.38 26.61 12.95
CA ILE A 34 39.40 25.15 12.80
C ILE A 34 39.12 24.46 14.14
N GLU A 35 39.75 24.92 15.24
CA GLU A 35 39.51 24.36 16.57
C GLU A 35 38.04 24.52 17.00
N MET A 36 37.45 25.69 16.76
CA MET A 36 36.04 25.94 17.05
C MET A 36 35.11 25.05 16.22
N ALA A 37 35.41 24.83 14.93
CA ALA A 37 34.65 23.94 14.06
C ALA A 37 34.70 22.48 14.55
N ILE A 38 35.88 22.00 14.95
CA ILE A 38 36.07 20.65 15.51
C ILE A 38 35.25 20.48 16.80
N VAL A 39 35.28 21.48 17.69
CA VAL A 39 34.49 21.45 18.93
C VAL A 39 32.98 21.42 18.63
N ALA A 40 32.51 22.22 17.66
CA ALA A 40 31.11 22.23 17.25
C ALA A 40 30.67 20.86 16.67
N GLU A 41 31.50 20.24 15.83
CA GLU A 41 31.23 18.90 15.29
C GLU A 41 31.20 17.84 16.39
N GLN A 42 32.13 17.90 17.35
CA GLN A 42 32.15 16.95 18.47
C GLN A 42 30.90 17.07 19.35
N ILE A 43 30.42 18.30 19.60
CA ILE A 43 29.17 18.55 20.33
C ILE A 43 27.98 17.96 19.56
N ALA A 44 27.91 18.19 18.24
CA ALA A 44 26.85 17.64 17.41
C ALA A 44 26.86 16.10 17.40
N LEU A 45 28.04 15.48 17.32
CA LEU A 45 28.21 14.03 17.35
C LEU A 45 27.76 13.43 18.70
N ASN A 46 28.11 14.07 19.81
CA ASN A 46 27.68 13.64 21.14
C ASN A 46 26.16 13.75 21.31
N ALA A 47 25.54 14.82 20.80
CA ALA A 47 24.10 15.00 20.82
C ALA A 47 23.36 13.93 20.00
N ILE A 48 23.86 13.60 18.81
CA ILE A 48 23.31 12.53 17.96
C ILE A 48 23.44 11.17 18.67
N THR A 49 24.58 10.89 19.29
CA THR A 49 24.82 9.64 20.02
C THR A 49 23.80 9.49 21.17
N SER A 50 23.57 10.54 21.94
CA SER A 50 22.56 10.55 23.02
C SER A 50 21.15 10.26 22.51
N LEU A 51 20.75 10.85 21.37
CA LEU A 51 19.44 10.59 20.75
C LEU A 51 19.30 9.14 20.28
N ILE A 52 20.37 8.55 19.74
CA ILE A 52 20.37 7.15 19.30
C ILE A 52 20.14 6.22 20.49
N GLU A 53 20.83 6.44 21.61
CA GLU A 53 20.66 5.61 22.82
C GLU A 53 19.23 5.75 23.38
N LYS A 54 18.69 6.96 23.44
CA LYS A 54 17.29 7.18 23.86
C LYS A 54 16.29 6.42 22.96
N ASN A 55 16.47 6.49 21.64
CA ASN A 55 15.60 5.78 20.70
C ASN A 55 15.72 4.25 20.84
N LYS A 56 16.90 3.73 21.16
CA LYS A 56 17.09 2.29 21.43
C LYS A 56 16.30 1.85 22.66
N GLU A 57 16.33 2.65 23.73
CA GLU A 57 15.57 2.38 24.95
C GLU A 57 14.06 2.43 24.70
N GLU A 58 13.57 3.43 23.97
CA GLU A 58 12.14 3.52 23.59
C GLU A 58 11.70 2.31 22.74
N ILE A 59 12.52 1.90 21.76
CA ILE A 59 12.24 0.70 20.94
C ILE A 59 12.25 -0.57 21.80
N ALA A 60 13.16 -0.68 22.76
CA ALA A 60 13.20 -1.82 23.68
C ALA A 60 11.95 -1.88 24.56
N SER A 61 11.51 -0.74 25.08
CA SER A 61 10.27 -0.62 25.86
C SER A 61 9.04 -1.00 25.05
N LEU A 62 8.89 -0.48 23.82
CA LEU A 62 7.78 -0.82 22.91
C LEU A 62 7.77 -2.31 22.56
N ARG A 63 8.94 -2.92 22.35
CA ARG A 63 9.04 -4.37 22.09
C ARG A 63 8.62 -5.18 23.31
N GLN A 64 8.98 -4.75 24.51
CA GLN A 64 8.55 -5.39 25.75
C GLN A 64 7.03 -5.26 25.95
N GLU A 65 6.45 -4.10 25.66
CA GLU A 65 5.01 -3.88 25.70
C GLU A 65 4.27 -4.80 24.73
N ILE A 66 4.74 -4.91 23.48
CA ILE A 66 4.20 -5.83 22.48
C ILE A 66 4.36 -7.29 22.91
N ALA A 67 5.43 -7.65 23.61
CA ALA A 67 5.64 -9.01 24.10
C ALA A 67 4.71 -9.37 25.28
N LEU A 68 4.41 -8.41 26.16
CA LEU A 68 3.50 -8.59 27.29
C LEU A 68 2.03 -8.56 26.87
N ASN A 69 1.71 -7.71 25.90
CA ASN A 69 0.41 -7.60 25.27
C ASN A 69 0.54 -7.97 23.80
N PRO A 70 0.83 -9.25 23.48
CA PRO A 70 0.85 -9.68 22.09
C PRO A 70 -0.49 -9.26 21.51
N PRO A 71 -0.51 -8.51 20.40
CA PRO A 71 -1.76 -8.08 19.81
C PRO A 71 -2.59 -9.35 19.69
N HIS A 72 -3.74 -9.36 20.37
CA HIS A 72 -4.74 -10.43 20.25
C HIS A 72 -5.38 -10.31 18.86
N SER A 73 -4.55 -10.39 17.83
CA SER A 73 -4.91 -10.68 16.46
C SER A 73 -5.46 -12.10 16.52
N LYS A 74 -6.73 -12.22 16.89
CA LYS A 74 -7.56 -13.30 16.39
C LYS A 74 -7.27 -13.32 14.91
N GLU A 75 -6.66 -14.38 14.42
CA GLU A 75 -6.23 -14.53 13.04
C GLU A 75 -7.42 -14.15 12.13
N ILE A 76 -7.40 -12.93 11.60
CA ILE A 76 -8.48 -12.43 10.74
C ILE A 76 -8.22 -13.08 9.40
N HIS A 77 -8.88 -14.21 9.16
CA HIS A 77 -8.78 -14.89 7.88
C HIS A 77 -9.43 -14.03 6.80
N SER A 78 -8.62 -13.36 5.97
CA SER A 78 -9.08 -12.68 4.77
C SER A 78 -8.55 -13.37 3.53
N GLU A 79 -9.37 -13.44 2.48
CA GLU A 79 -8.98 -13.99 1.20
C GLU A 79 -9.25 -13.02 0.05
N THR A 80 -8.32 -12.99 -0.91
CA THR A 80 -8.44 -12.27 -2.17
C THR A 80 -8.14 -13.18 -3.34
N ASP A 81 -8.89 -13.05 -4.43
CA ASP A 81 -8.56 -13.69 -5.69
C ASP A 81 -9.16 -12.92 -6.87
N VAL A 82 -8.88 -13.40 -8.08
CA VAL A 82 -9.34 -12.84 -9.35
C VAL A 82 -10.21 -13.84 -10.09
N VAL A 83 -11.37 -13.38 -10.51
CA VAL A 83 -12.36 -14.12 -11.30
C VAL A 83 -12.42 -13.51 -12.69
N LYS A 84 -12.31 -14.35 -13.72
CA LYS A 84 -12.50 -13.94 -15.10
C LYS A 84 -13.96 -14.20 -15.48
N CYS A 85 -14.70 -13.15 -15.80
CA CYS A 85 -15.93 -13.32 -16.57
C CYS A 85 -15.52 -13.57 -18.03
N VAL A 86 -16.08 -14.61 -18.63
CA VAL A 86 -15.90 -14.94 -20.05
C VAL A 86 -16.51 -13.85 -20.95
N LYS A 87 -16.52 -14.04 -22.27
CA LYS A 87 -17.14 -13.10 -23.21
C LYS A 87 -18.62 -12.97 -22.91
N SER A 88 -19.20 -11.76 -23.07
CA SER A 88 -20.63 -11.55 -22.82
C SER A 88 -21.54 -12.31 -23.79
N ASN A 89 -21.02 -12.76 -24.93
CA ASN A 89 -21.76 -13.63 -25.85
C ASN A 89 -21.87 -15.07 -25.33
N ASP A 90 -21.04 -15.46 -24.37
CA ASP A 90 -21.07 -16.75 -23.68
C ASP A 90 -21.80 -16.65 -22.33
N PHE A 91 -22.53 -15.57 -22.08
CA PHE A 91 -23.36 -15.44 -20.89
C PHE A 91 -24.63 -16.26 -21.10
N ASP A 92 -24.83 -17.28 -20.27
CA ASP A 92 -25.78 -18.36 -20.54
C ASP A 92 -27.24 -17.97 -20.28
N GLU A 93 -27.47 -16.81 -19.65
CA GLU A 93 -28.78 -16.44 -19.13
C GLU A 93 -29.14 -15.00 -19.51
N ALA A 94 -30.39 -14.79 -19.88
CA ALA A 94 -31.01 -13.48 -19.96
C ALA A 94 -31.99 -13.34 -18.79
N ASP A 95 -31.95 -12.22 -18.07
CA ASP A 95 -32.99 -11.89 -17.08
C ASP A 95 -34.29 -11.41 -17.78
N ALA A 96 -35.31 -11.10 -16.97
CA ALA A 96 -36.61 -10.64 -17.48
C ALA A 96 -36.50 -9.32 -18.26
N GLU A 97 -35.47 -8.53 -17.98
CA GLU A 97 -35.14 -7.26 -18.62
C GLU A 97 -34.27 -7.43 -19.87
N GLY A 98 -33.89 -8.66 -20.23
CA GLY A 98 -33.04 -8.98 -21.38
C GLY A 98 -31.55 -8.70 -21.16
N ASN A 99 -31.11 -8.48 -19.92
CA ASN A 99 -29.69 -8.38 -19.60
C ASN A 99 -29.08 -9.76 -19.63
N ARG A 100 -27.91 -9.87 -20.26
CA ARG A 100 -27.14 -11.11 -20.27
C ARG A 100 -26.36 -11.20 -18.98
N LEU A 101 -26.38 -12.35 -18.33
CA LEU A 101 -25.69 -12.58 -17.07
C LEU A 101 -24.92 -13.90 -17.07
N ARG A 102 -23.79 -13.88 -16.37
CA ARG A 102 -22.98 -15.08 -16.08
C ARG A 102 -22.81 -15.17 -14.58
N ARG A 103 -23.22 -16.32 -14.02
CA ARG A 103 -22.98 -16.65 -12.61
C ARG A 103 -21.72 -17.49 -12.48
N VAL A 104 -20.81 -17.06 -11.62
CA VAL A 104 -19.58 -17.78 -11.30
C VAL A 104 -19.60 -18.11 -9.82
N LYS A 105 -19.64 -19.40 -9.51
CA LYS A 105 -19.51 -19.86 -8.13
C LYS A 105 -18.04 -19.81 -7.72
N VAL A 106 -17.73 -19.08 -6.66
CA VAL A 106 -16.38 -18.88 -6.13
C VAL A 106 -16.32 -19.52 -4.76
N SER A 107 -15.40 -20.47 -4.56
CA SER A 107 -15.17 -21.12 -3.27
C SER A 107 -13.98 -20.49 -2.57
N PHE A 108 -14.10 -20.25 -1.27
CA PHE A 108 -12.98 -19.81 -0.43
C PHE A 108 -11.98 -20.96 -0.25
N LYS A 109 -10.69 -20.64 -0.13
CA LYS A 109 -9.61 -21.59 0.18
C LYS A 109 -9.78 -22.17 1.59
N LYS A 110 -10.42 -21.45 2.50
CA LYS A 110 -10.72 -21.89 3.87
C LYS A 110 -12.13 -21.45 4.25
N ASP A 111 -12.86 -22.36 4.88
CA ASP A 111 -14.21 -22.09 5.39
C ASP A 111 -14.16 -21.01 6.50
N TYR A 112 -15.08 -20.05 6.43
CA TYR A 112 -15.30 -19.06 7.46
C TYR A 112 -16.20 -19.61 8.59
N ALA A 113 -16.01 -19.11 9.81
CA ALA A 113 -16.90 -19.46 10.93
C ALA A 113 -18.34 -18.91 10.75
N ALA A 114 -18.48 -17.80 10.04
CA ALA A 114 -19.76 -17.17 9.66
C ALA A 114 -19.59 -16.53 8.27
N ALA A 115 -20.69 -16.34 7.53
CA ALA A 115 -20.63 -15.77 6.19
C ALA A 115 -19.88 -14.41 6.19
N PRO A 116 -18.77 -14.27 5.43
CA PRO A 116 -17.95 -13.07 5.44
C PRO A 116 -18.65 -11.90 4.74
N ASN A 117 -18.08 -10.70 4.86
CA ASN A 117 -18.36 -9.62 3.93
C ASN A 117 -17.48 -9.80 2.69
N VAL A 118 -18.08 -9.74 1.51
CA VAL A 118 -17.37 -9.86 0.24
C VAL A 118 -17.52 -8.58 -0.55
N LEU A 119 -16.40 -7.97 -0.90
CA LEU A 119 -16.32 -6.83 -1.82
C LEU A 119 -15.76 -7.32 -3.14
N ALA A 120 -16.42 -6.99 -4.25
CA ALA A 120 -15.91 -7.26 -5.58
C ALA A 120 -15.65 -5.94 -6.33
N SER A 121 -14.63 -5.93 -7.18
CA SER A 121 -14.23 -4.77 -7.97
C SER A 121 -13.74 -5.18 -9.36
N ILE A 122 -14.09 -4.40 -10.38
CA ILE A 122 -13.63 -4.60 -11.75
C ILE A 122 -12.17 -4.14 -11.84
N GLN A 123 -11.25 -5.03 -12.22
CA GLN A 123 -9.84 -4.70 -12.43
C GLN A 123 -9.51 -4.40 -13.89
N ARG A 124 -10.15 -5.12 -14.82
CA ARG A 124 -9.96 -4.92 -16.26
C ARG A 124 -11.26 -5.20 -16.99
N LEU A 125 -11.54 -4.37 -17.99
CA LEU A 125 -12.69 -4.49 -18.86
C LEU A 125 -12.23 -4.24 -20.30
N ASP A 126 -12.50 -5.20 -21.18
CA ASP A 126 -12.13 -5.19 -22.60
C ASP A 126 -13.41 -5.13 -23.42
N ILE A 127 -13.64 -3.99 -24.08
CA ILE A 127 -14.87 -3.65 -24.78
C ILE A 127 -14.50 -3.16 -26.19
N PRO A 128 -15.12 -3.69 -27.25
CA PRO A 128 -14.96 -3.17 -28.60
C PRO A 128 -15.31 -1.69 -28.68
N LYS A 129 -14.55 -0.92 -29.46
CA LYS A 129 -14.68 0.54 -29.55
C LYS A 129 -16.11 1.05 -29.82
N GLU A 130 -16.89 0.31 -30.61
CA GLU A 130 -18.24 0.71 -31.04
C GLU A 130 -19.36 0.08 -30.21
N ALA A 131 -19.03 -0.65 -29.13
CA ALA A 131 -20.01 -1.31 -28.26
C ALA A 131 -20.38 -0.43 -27.05
N ASP A 132 -21.57 -0.65 -26.49
CA ASP A 132 -22.05 0.07 -25.31
C ASP A 132 -21.35 -0.40 -24.02
N HIS A 133 -20.98 0.55 -23.14
CA HIS A 133 -20.25 0.27 -21.89
C HIS A 133 -21.18 0.07 -20.68
N LYS A 134 -22.07 -0.93 -20.71
CA LYS A 134 -23.04 -1.17 -19.63
C LYS A 134 -22.75 -2.50 -18.91
N PHE A 135 -21.73 -2.50 -18.06
CA PHE A 135 -21.32 -3.67 -17.27
C PHE A 135 -21.54 -3.45 -15.77
N GLU A 136 -22.05 -4.46 -15.09
CA GLU A 136 -22.27 -4.48 -13.66
C GLU A 136 -21.78 -5.81 -13.06
N ILE A 137 -21.28 -5.74 -11.82
CA ILE A 137 -20.97 -6.93 -11.02
C ILE A 137 -21.83 -6.95 -9.77
N ARG A 138 -22.33 -8.13 -9.40
CA ARG A 138 -23.02 -8.36 -8.13
C ARG A 138 -22.40 -9.53 -7.40
N VAL A 139 -22.47 -9.48 -6.08
CA VAL A 139 -22.12 -10.59 -5.19
C VAL A 139 -23.39 -11.04 -4.51
N GLU A 140 -23.73 -12.30 -4.67
CA GLU A 140 -24.94 -12.91 -4.10
C GLU A 140 -24.59 -14.22 -3.39
N ASN A 141 -25.52 -14.70 -2.56
CA ASN A 141 -25.45 -16.02 -1.92
C ASN A 141 -24.13 -16.27 -1.17
N VAL A 142 -23.66 -15.29 -0.40
CA VAL A 142 -22.44 -15.43 0.40
C VAL A 142 -22.71 -16.39 1.56
N THR A 143 -22.03 -17.53 1.55
CA THR A 143 -22.06 -18.55 2.60
C THR A 143 -20.73 -18.57 3.36
N THR A 144 -20.54 -19.55 4.25
CA THR A 144 -19.24 -19.75 4.91
C THR A 144 -18.17 -20.32 3.99
N LYS A 145 -18.55 -20.92 2.85
CA LYS A 145 -17.65 -21.69 1.98
C LYS A 145 -17.47 -21.07 0.61
N ASP A 146 -18.48 -20.33 0.17
CA ASP A 146 -18.55 -19.83 -1.19
C ASP A 146 -19.42 -18.58 -1.32
N PHE A 147 -19.39 -17.99 -2.50
CA PHE A 147 -20.34 -16.97 -2.93
C PHE A 147 -20.57 -17.11 -4.44
N THR A 148 -21.57 -16.40 -4.96
CA THR A 148 -21.83 -16.28 -6.39
C THR A 148 -21.47 -14.88 -6.87
N LEU A 149 -20.51 -14.78 -7.78
CA LEU A 149 -20.23 -13.56 -8.52
C LEU A 149 -21.10 -13.55 -9.77
N ILE A 150 -21.87 -12.47 -9.98
CA ILE A 150 -22.70 -12.29 -11.16
C ILE A 150 -22.11 -11.17 -12.00
N CYS A 151 -21.73 -11.49 -13.24
CA CYS A 151 -21.29 -10.52 -14.23
C CYS A 151 -22.48 -10.22 -15.16
N ILE A 152 -22.86 -8.94 -15.32
CA ILE A 152 -24.07 -8.53 -16.02
C ILE A 152 -23.70 -7.56 -17.15
N ALA A 153 -24.02 -7.94 -18.38
CA ALA A 153 -23.97 -7.06 -19.55
C ALA A 153 -25.39 -6.59 -19.86
N ARG A 154 -25.65 -5.28 -19.68
CA ARG A 154 -27.00 -4.73 -19.81
C ARG A 154 -27.29 -4.30 -21.25
N GLY A 155 -28.42 -4.73 -21.77
CA GLY A 155 -28.85 -4.44 -23.13
C GLY A 155 -28.15 -5.29 -24.20
N ASN A 156 -28.74 -5.29 -25.39
CA ASN A 156 -28.31 -6.17 -26.49
C ASN A 156 -27.03 -5.68 -27.17
N GLU A 157 -26.72 -4.39 -27.09
CA GLU A 157 -25.58 -3.74 -27.77
C GLU A 157 -24.27 -3.79 -26.97
N THR A 158 -24.31 -4.18 -25.68
CA THR A 158 -23.11 -4.27 -24.85
C THR A 158 -22.32 -5.55 -25.10
N VAL A 159 -21.23 -5.46 -25.86
CA VAL A 159 -20.30 -6.57 -26.08
C VAL A 159 -19.09 -6.42 -25.17
N ILE A 160 -18.76 -7.46 -24.42
CA ILE A 160 -17.60 -7.50 -23.53
C ILE A 160 -16.75 -8.70 -23.95
N ASP A 161 -15.53 -8.44 -24.41
CA ASP A 161 -14.61 -9.50 -24.81
C ASP A 161 -13.94 -10.14 -23.60
N GLN A 162 -13.68 -9.35 -22.55
CA GLN A 162 -13.11 -9.86 -21.31
C GLN A 162 -13.45 -8.94 -20.14
N ALA A 163 -13.89 -9.50 -19.02
CA ALA A 163 -13.94 -8.79 -17.75
C ALA A 163 -13.18 -9.57 -16.68
N VAL A 164 -12.33 -8.85 -15.94
CA VAL A 164 -11.55 -9.40 -14.83
C VAL A 164 -12.00 -8.69 -13.56
N VAL A 165 -12.50 -9.46 -12.61
CA VAL A 165 -13.06 -8.98 -11.35
C VAL A 165 -12.23 -9.53 -10.22
N SER A 166 -11.78 -8.69 -9.30
CA SER A 166 -11.18 -9.16 -8.05
C SER A 166 -12.19 -9.13 -6.92
N TYR A 167 -12.02 -10.02 -5.94
CA TYR A 167 -12.77 -9.94 -4.69
C TYR A 167 -11.84 -9.88 -3.47
N LEU A 168 -12.36 -9.33 -2.40
CA LEU A 168 -11.82 -9.36 -1.04
C LEU A 168 -12.92 -9.87 -0.11
N SER A 169 -12.60 -10.88 0.68
CA SER A 169 -13.48 -11.45 1.71
C SER A 169 -12.89 -11.26 3.09
N VAL A 170 -13.70 -10.78 4.03
CA VAL A 170 -13.28 -10.46 5.41
C VAL A 170 -14.34 -10.99 6.38
N PRO A 171 -13.95 -11.61 7.52
CA PRO A 171 -14.91 -12.06 8.52
C PRO A 171 -15.76 -10.89 9.04
N LYS A 172 -17.04 -11.15 9.34
CA LYS A 172 -17.88 -10.17 10.04
C LYS A 172 -17.34 -9.98 11.46
N LYS A 173 -17.31 -8.73 11.91
CA LYS A 173 -16.97 -8.38 13.29
C LYS A 173 -18.09 -8.77 14.25
#